data_AF-A0A4S2FY97-F1
#
_entry.id   AF-A0A4S2FY97-F1
#
_cell.length_a   1.000
_cell.length_b   1.000
_cell.length_c   1.000
_cell.angle_alpha   90.00
_cell.angle_beta   90.00
_cell.angle_gamma   90.00
#
_symmetry.space_group_name_H-M   'P 1'
#
loop_
_entity.id
_entity.type
_entity.pdbx_description
1 polymer ?
#
loop_
_entity_poly.entity_id
_entity_poly.type
_entity_poly.pdbx_seq_one_letter_code
_entity_poly.pdbx_strand_id
1 'polypeptide(L)'
;MKIVNNILFAVMLSAGNCFAIYGRESDDKDNYPHPYSRSECHVPGHYGHGGRTLRDCCPQYIISNGQVYFDGREVKDASASGFKSLPDGYALDSWNVYYCGNRIDGAASQSFRVLGYGYAVDSWRVYYSGEVMKDASSASFEILHDWYAKDRWNVYFDGKKIEDASPTDFEVLGAGYAKDRWNTYYFGHKINE
;
A
#
# COMPACT_ATOMS: atom_id res chain seq x y z
N MET A 1 -11.75 -21.83 32.26
CA MET A 1 -10.61 -21.54 33.17
C MET A 1 -9.34 -21.64 32.32
N LYS A 2 -8.65 -20.60 31.84
CA LYS A 2 -8.64 -19.13 31.94
C LYS A 2 -8.29 -18.62 30.51
N ILE A 3 -8.98 -17.64 29.90
CA ILE A 3 -8.55 -16.24 29.72
C ILE A 3 -7.02 -16.06 29.93
N VAL A 4 -6.16 -15.51 29.07
CA VAL A 4 -6.17 -14.48 28.01
C VAL A 4 -4.85 -14.69 27.25
N ASN A 5 -4.81 -14.36 25.96
CA ASN A 5 -3.72 -13.53 25.41
C ASN A 5 -4.26 -12.83 24.18
N ASN A 6 -5.05 -11.78 24.46
CA ASN A 6 -5.29 -10.68 23.54
C ASN A 6 -3.92 -10.07 23.21
N ILE A 7 -3.31 -10.52 22.12
CA ILE A 7 -2.32 -9.70 21.44
C ILE A 7 -3.10 -8.75 20.54
N LEU A 8 -3.62 -7.71 21.20
CA LEU A 8 -4.11 -6.51 20.56
C LEU A 8 -2.87 -5.76 20.04
N PHE A 9 -2.37 -6.07 18.85
CA PHE A 9 -1.41 -5.19 18.20
C PHE A 9 -2.17 -3.98 17.65
N ALA A 10 -2.33 -2.99 18.53
CA ALA A 10 -2.53 -1.61 18.14
C ALA A 10 -1.27 -1.17 17.39
N VAL A 11 -1.35 -1.05 16.05
CA VAL A 11 -0.36 -0.27 15.30
C VAL A 11 -0.61 1.18 15.65
N MET A 12 0.17 1.67 16.61
CA MET A 12 0.16 3.05 17.10
C MET A 12 0.50 4.01 15.95
N LEU A 13 -0.49 4.85 15.62
CA LEU A 13 -0.41 6.28 15.33
C LEU A 13 1.01 6.82 15.01
N SER A 14 1.34 6.95 13.73
CA SER A 14 2.13 8.10 13.27
C SER A 14 1.17 9.14 12.70
N ALA A 15 1.25 10.36 13.24
CA ALA A 15 0.38 11.47 12.90
C ALA A 15 0.47 11.80 11.40
N GLY A 16 -0.67 11.77 10.70
CA GLY A 16 -0.80 12.23 9.31
C GLY A 16 -1.09 11.16 8.25
N ASN A 17 -1.23 9.88 8.63
CA ASN A 17 -1.34 8.81 7.64
C ASN A 17 -2.73 8.71 7.01
N CYS A 18 -2.74 8.94 5.71
CA CYS A 18 -3.73 8.48 4.75
C CYS A 18 -3.80 6.94 4.83
N PHE A 19 -4.76 6.41 5.58
CA PHE A 19 -4.91 4.96 5.73
C PHE A 19 -5.65 4.40 4.51
N ALA A 20 -5.03 3.42 3.84
CA ALA A 20 -5.80 2.38 3.19
C ALA A 20 -6.57 1.65 4.30
N ILE A 21 -7.89 1.65 4.23
CA ILE A 21 -8.74 1.08 5.28
C ILE A 21 -8.59 -0.44 5.19
N TYR A 22 -7.85 -1.04 6.13
CA TYR A 22 -7.61 -2.48 6.17
C TYR A 22 -8.88 -3.22 6.52
N GLY A 23 -9.31 -4.03 5.57
CA GLY A 23 -10.47 -4.87 5.75
C GLY A 23 -10.15 -6.27 6.27
N ARG A 24 -10.84 -6.71 7.31
CA ARG A 24 -10.88 -8.12 7.70
C ARG A 24 -11.79 -8.86 6.70
N GLU A 25 -11.22 -9.58 5.74
CA GLU A 25 -11.98 -10.40 4.79
C GLU A 25 -12.37 -11.75 5.41
N SER A 26 -13.61 -12.16 5.11
CA SER A 26 -14.27 -13.40 5.50
C SER A 26 -13.84 -14.58 4.63
N ASP A 27 -13.95 -15.80 5.18
CA ASP A 27 -13.51 -17.11 4.65
C ASP A 27 -14.17 -17.61 3.34
N ASP A 28 -14.49 -16.75 2.36
CA ASP A 28 -15.02 -17.18 1.06
C ASP A 28 -13.90 -17.29 0.00
N LYS A 29 -13.52 -18.54 -0.31
CA LYS A 29 -12.39 -18.91 -1.18
C LYS A 29 -12.60 -18.65 -2.69
N ASP A 30 -13.72 -18.05 -3.09
CA ASP A 30 -14.15 -18.04 -4.50
C ASP A 30 -14.31 -16.64 -5.13
N ASN A 31 -13.81 -15.56 -4.51
CA ASN A 31 -13.89 -14.23 -5.11
C ASN A 31 -12.62 -13.38 -4.89
N TYR A 32 -11.49 -13.83 -5.46
CA TYR A 32 -10.28 -13.01 -5.57
C TYR A 32 -10.49 -11.93 -6.65
N PRO A 33 -10.52 -10.63 -6.32
CA PRO A 33 -10.61 -9.61 -7.35
C PRO A 33 -9.31 -9.62 -8.16
N HIS A 34 -9.45 -9.82 -9.47
CA HIS A 34 -8.37 -9.70 -10.44
C HIS A 34 -7.66 -8.34 -10.32
N PRO A 35 -6.35 -8.25 -10.58
CA PRO A 35 -5.55 -7.02 -10.43
C PRO A 35 -5.94 -5.86 -11.35
N TYR A 36 -7.04 -5.97 -12.10
CA TYR A 36 -7.54 -4.95 -13.02
C TYR A 36 -9.03 -4.61 -12.88
N SER A 37 -9.77 -5.12 -11.89
CA SER A 37 -11.15 -4.65 -11.65
C SER A 37 -11.14 -3.37 -10.81
N ARG A 38 -10.95 -2.23 -11.48
CA ARG A 38 -11.46 -0.91 -11.08
C ARG A 38 -11.49 -0.62 -9.56
N SER A 39 -10.32 -0.65 -8.92
CA SER A 39 -10.04 -0.11 -7.56
C SER A 39 -11.28 0.07 -6.67
N GLU A 40 -11.91 -1.03 -6.28
CA GLU A 40 -12.98 -1.00 -5.28
C GLU A 40 -12.33 -0.89 -3.91
N CYS A 41 -12.54 0.25 -3.24
CA CYS A 41 -12.16 0.43 -1.85
C CYS A 41 -13.12 -0.41 -1.00
N HIS A 42 -12.73 -1.64 -0.65
CA HIS A 42 -13.57 -2.51 0.19
C HIS A 42 -13.40 -2.13 1.66
N VAL A 43 -14.42 -1.51 2.25
CA VAL A 43 -14.49 -1.23 3.69
C VAL A 43 -15.32 -2.33 4.36
N PRO A 44 -14.78 -3.23 5.18
CA PRO A 44 -15.62 -4.17 5.91
C PRO A 44 -16.29 -3.48 7.09
N GLY A 45 -17.56 -3.85 7.29
CA GLY A 45 -18.37 -3.42 8.44
C GLY A 45 -19.58 -2.56 8.11
N HIS A 46 -19.78 -2.15 6.84
CA HIS A 46 -21.00 -1.42 6.43
C HIS A 46 -21.88 -2.26 5.50
N TYR A 47 -22.61 -3.24 6.07
CA TYR A 47 -23.77 -3.83 5.41
C TYR A 47 -24.97 -2.86 5.51
N GLY A 48 -24.89 -1.75 4.78
CA GLY A 48 -25.99 -0.80 4.63
C GLY A 48 -26.35 -0.67 3.17
N HIS A 49 -27.54 -1.14 2.79
CA HIS A 49 -28.14 -0.88 1.48
C HIS A 49 -28.31 0.62 1.27
N GLY A 50 -27.31 1.25 0.64
CA GLY A 50 -27.31 2.68 0.33
C GLY A 50 -26.06 3.03 -0.45
N GLY A 51 -26.13 2.89 -1.78
CA GLY A 51 -25.00 3.09 -2.69
C GLY A 51 -24.38 4.47 -2.53
N ARG A 52 -23.24 4.52 -1.85
CA ARG A 52 -22.28 5.61 -1.98
C ARG A 52 -21.27 5.20 -3.04
N THR A 53 -21.21 6.00 -4.11
CA THR A 53 -20.26 5.81 -5.20
C THR A 53 -18.82 5.91 -4.66
N LEU A 54 -17.87 5.22 -5.31
CA LEU A 54 -16.41 5.15 -5.07
C LEU A 54 -15.66 6.46 -4.67
N ARG A 55 -16.33 7.61 -4.71
CA ARG A 55 -15.80 8.94 -4.37
C ARG A 55 -15.60 9.19 -2.88
N ASP A 56 -16.18 8.37 -1.99
CA ASP A 56 -16.35 8.73 -0.57
C ASP A 56 -15.38 8.04 0.41
N CYS A 57 -14.53 7.09 -0.03
CA CYS A 57 -13.73 6.26 0.90
C CYS A 57 -12.22 6.45 0.87
N CYS A 58 -11.69 7.24 -0.07
CA CYS A 58 -10.28 7.65 -0.06
C CYS A 58 -10.23 9.16 -0.26
N PRO A 59 -9.50 9.93 0.57
CA PRO A 59 -9.29 11.35 0.32
C PRO A 59 -8.74 11.55 -1.10
N GLN A 60 -9.51 12.25 -1.94
CA GLN A 60 -9.17 12.47 -3.33
C GLN A 60 -8.38 13.76 -3.48
N TYR A 61 -7.46 13.78 -4.44
CA TYR A 61 -6.91 15.04 -4.92
C TYR A 61 -7.97 15.77 -5.76
N ILE A 62 -8.15 17.06 -5.50
CA ILE A 62 -9.10 17.93 -6.19
C ILE A 62 -8.31 19.05 -6.85
N ILE A 63 -8.60 19.31 -8.12
CA ILE A 63 -8.06 20.48 -8.83
C ILE A 63 -9.15 21.54 -8.85
N SER A 64 -8.88 22.73 -8.33
CA SER A 64 -9.81 23.86 -8.31
C SER A 64 -9.05 25.16 -8.47
N ASN A 65 -9.54 26.07 -9.31
CA ASN A 65 -8.93 27.38 -9.57
C ASN A 65 -7.42 27.34 -9.88
N GLY A 66 -6.97 26.29 -10.58
CA GLY A 66 -5.55 26.12 -10.92
C GLY A 66 -4.66 25.66 -9.75
N GLN A 67 -5.24 25.31 -8.61
CA GLN A 67 -4.55 24.77 -7.45
C GLN A 67 -4.97 23.32 -7.20
N VAL A 68 -4.10 22.56 -6.54
CA VAL A 68 -4.35 21.16 -6.17
C VAL A 68 -4.59 21.08 -4.67
N TYR A 69 -5.60 20.34 -4.26
CA TYR A 69 -5.97 20.12 -2.88
C TYR A 69 -6.01 18.64 -2.55
N PHE A 70 -5.65 18.29 -1.32
CA PHE A 70 -5.80 16.97 -0.74
C PHE A 70 -6.39 17.12 0.66
N ASP A 71 -7.53 16.48 0.91
CA ASP A 71 -8.25 16.56 2.20
C ASP A 71 -8.49 18.02 2.65
N GLY A 72 -8.94 18.86 1.71
CA GLY A 72 -9.21 20.29 1.95
C GLY A 72 -7.97 21.19 2.12
N ARG A 73 -6.75 20.63 2.07
CA ARG A 73 -5.50 21.39 2.18
C ARG A 73 -4.84 21.54 0.82
N GLU A 74 -4.30 22.72 0.54
CA GLU A 74 -3.53 22.94 -0.69
C GLU A 74 -2.25 22.11 -0.68
N VAL A 75 -1.99 21.40 -1.79
CA VAL A 75 -0.77 20.64 -2.03
C VAL A 75 0.28 21.62 -2.53
N LYS A 76 1.26 21.92 -1.67
CA LYS A 76 2.31 22.89 -1.99
C LYS A 76 3.14 22.43 -3.19
N ASP A 77 3.52 23.40 -4.02
CA ASP A 77 4.34 23.24 -5.23
C ASP A 77 3.75 22.28 -6.28
N ALA A 78 2.49 21.90 -6.17
CA ALA A 78 1.81 21.09 -7.17
C ALA A 78 1.36 21.92 -8.37
N SER A 79 1.76 21.49 -9.55
CA SER A 79 1.21 22.02 -10.80
C SER A 79 -0.13 21.36 -11.08
N ALA A 80 -1.21 22.12 -11.05
CA ALA A 80 -2.52 21.65 -11.51
C ALA A 80 -2.51 21.22 -12.97
N SER A 81 -1.64 21.81 -13.79
CA SER A 81 -1.44 21.40 -15.18
C SER A 81 -0.70 20.07 -15.23
N GLY A 82 -1.33 19.05 -15.82
CA GLY A 82 -0.78 17.71 -15.93
C GLY A 82 -0.88 16.88 -14.65
N PHE A 83 -1.55 17.38 -13.61
CA PHE A 83 -1.74 16.63 -12.36
C PHE A 83 -2.60 15.38 -12.59
N LYS A 84 -2.18 14.27 -12.02
CA LYS A 84 -2.84 12.96 -12.09
C LYS A 84 -2.92 12.35 -10.71
N SER A 85 -4.13 12.12 -10.23
CA SER A 85 -4.39 11.27 -9.08
C SER A 85 -4.16 9.82 -9.48
N LEU A 86 -3.39 9.09 -8.67
CA LEU A 86 -3.11 7.67 -8.84
C LEU A 86 -3.80 6.89 -7.69
N PRO A 87 -3.87 5.54 -7.78
CA PRO A 87 -4.33 4.71 -6.68
C PRO A 87 -3.46 4.86 -5.42
N ASP A 88 -3.97 4.32 -4.31
CA ASP A 88 -3.26 4.22 -3.03
C ASP A 88 -2.71 5.55 -2.49
N GLY A 89 -3.41 6.66 -2.77
CA GLY A 89 -3.05 7.98 -2.24
C GLY A 89 -1.87 8.66 -2.95
N TYR A 90 -1.30 8.02 -3.97
CA TYR A 90 -0.28 8.65 -4.80
C TYR A 90 -0.90 9.62 -5.81
N ALA A 91 -0.10 10.59 -6.23
CA ALA A 91 -0.40 11.45 -7.37
C ALA A 91 0.91 11.95 -7.98
N LEU A 92 0.85 12.52 -9.17
CA LEU A 92 2.00 13.17 -9.79
C LEU A 92 1.56 14.37 -10.63
N ASP A 93 2.49 15.28 -10.86
CA ASP A 93 2.42 16.23 -11.97
C ASP A 93 3.58 15.96 -12.95
N SER A 94 3.86 16.91 -13.85
CA SER A 94 4.94 16.77 -14.84
C SER A 94 6.33 16.57 -14.21
N TRP A 95 6.56 17.01 -12.97
CA TRP A 95 7.89 17.09 -12.36
C TRP A 95 7.98 16.39 -11.00
N ASN A 96 6.88 16.25 -10.29
CA ASN A 96 6.84 15.84 -8.91
C ASN A 96 5.89 14.66 -8.71
N VAL A 97 6.16 13.88 -7.66
CA VAL A 97 5.27 12.84 -7.16
C VAL A 97 4.84 13.22 -5.75
N TYR A 98 3.60 12.88 -5.40
CA TYR A 98 2.96 13.19 -4.13
C TYR A 98 2.38 11.93 -3.50
N TYR A 99 2.41 11.89 -2.18
CA TYR A 99 1.66 10.93 -1.37
C TYR A 99 0.80 11.68 -0.36
N CYS A 100 -0.51 11.49 -0.48
CA CYS A 100 -1.55 12.13 0.34
C CYS A 100 -1.28 13.61 0.65
N GLY A 101 -1.00 14.38 -0.41
CA GLY A 101 -0.78 15.82 -0.37
C GLY A 101 0.64 16.27 -0.04
N ASN A 102 1.57 15.36 0.20
CA ASN A 102 2.97 15.68 0.47
C ASN A 102 3.85 15.28 -0.71
N ARG A 103 4.76 16.17 -1.14
CA ARG A 103 5.73 15.85 -2.19
C ARG A 103 6.73 14.79 -1.70
N ILE A 104 7.01 13.80 -2.55
CA ILE A 104 8.05 12.79 -2.32
C ILE A 104 9.35 13.26 -2.98
N ASP A 105 10.33 13.64 -2.16
CA ASP A 105 11.57 14.22 -2.68
C ASP A 105 12.43 13.20 -3.45
N GLY A 106 12.83 13.58 -4.66
CA GLY A 106 13.68 12.78 -5.54
C GLY A 106 12.96 11.61 -6.22
N ALA A 107 11.63 11.54 -6.17
CA ALA A 107 10.85 10.61 -6.98
C ALA A 107 10.78 11.07 -8.45
N ALA A 108 11.00 10.13 -9.37
CA ALA A 108 11.01 10.41 -10.80
C ALA A 108 9.60 10.27 -11.40
N SER A 109 8.87 11.38 -11.52
CA SER A 109 7.48 11.42 -12.03
C SER A 109 7.31 10.72 -13.39
N GLN A 110 8.31 10.80 -14.27
CA GLN A 110 8.24 10.25 -15.64
C GLN A 110 8.22 8.72 -15.69
N SER A 111 8.75 8.04 -14.67
CA SER A 111 8.77 6.57 -14.60
C SER A 111 8.01 6.02 -13.40
N PHE A 112 7.36 6.89 -12.63
CA PHE A 112 6.63 6.52 -11.42
C PHE A 112 5.40 5.66 -11.75
N ARG A 113 5.27 4.55 -11.03
CA ARG A 113 4.20 3.58 -11.18
C ARG A 113 3.75 3.06 -9.82
N VAL A 114 2.46 3.16 -9.54
CA VAL A 114 1.84 2.49 -8.39
C VAL A 114 1.66 1.01 -8.74
N LEU A 115 2.11 0.13 -7.85
CA LEU A 115 2.02 -1.31 -8.02
C LEU A 115 0.83 -1.91 -7.25
N GLY A 116 0.32 -1.20 -6.23
CA GLY A 116 -0.79 -1.63 -5.38
C GLY A 116 -0.36 -1.85 -3.93
N TYR A 117 -1.32 -1.98 -3.03
CA TYR A 117 -1.09 -2.18 -1.59
C TYR A 117 -0.18 -1.10 -0.96
N GLY A 118 -0.21 0.12 -1.48
CA GLY A 118 0.65 1.22 -1.03
C GLY A 118 2.07 1.21 -1.60
N TYR A 119 2.45 0.19 -2.36
CA TYR A 119 3.74 0.13 -3.02
C TYR A 119 3.75 0.86 -4.36
N ALA A 120 4.86 1.54 -4.64
CA ALA A 120 5.12 2.17 -5.92
C ALA A 120 6.61 2.07 -6.27
N VAL A 121 6.94 2.26 -7.54
CA VAL A 121 8.32 2.24 -8.04
C VAL A 121 8.54 3.37 -9.03
N ASP A 122 9.77 3.83 -9.11
CA ASP A 122 10.27 4.53 -10.29
C ASP A 122 11.48 3.79 -10.86
N SER A 123 12.21 4.40 -11.80
CA SER A 123 13.40 3.79 -12.41
C SER A 123 14.51 3.44 -11.43
N TRP A 124 14.53 4.03 -10.22
CA TRP A 124 15.66 4.02 -9.31
C TRP A 124 15.32 3.53 -7.90
N ARG A 125 14.07 3.69 -7.47
CA ARG A 125 13.64 3.50 -6.08
C ARG A 125 12.31 2.78 -6.00
N VAL A 126 12.11 2.17 -4.84
CA VAL A 126 10.83 1.60 -4.41
C VAL A 126 10.30 2.46 -3.26
N TYR A 127 8.99 2.61 -3.23
CA TYR A 127 8.26 3.41 -2.27
C TYR A 127 7.19 2.57 -1.59
N TYR A 128 6.97 2.83 -0.31
CA TYR A 128 5.82 2.33 0.42
C TYR A 128 5.16 3.48 1.17
N SER A 129 3.88 3.73 0.89
CA SER A 129 3.12 4.84 1.48
C SER A 129 3.86 6.19 1.47
N GLY A 130 4.49 6.51 0.33
CA GLY A 130 5.25 7.76 0.14
C GLY A 130 6.71 7.74 0.64
N GLU A 131 7.12 6.72 1.37
CA GLU A 131 8.47 6.60 1.95
C GLU A 131 9.39 5.75 1.07
N VAL A 132 10.67 6.13 0.95
CA VAL A 132 11.66 5.38 0.17
C VAL A 132 12.10 4.11 0.91
N MET A 133 11.97 2.96 0.27
CA MET A 133 12.48 1.67 0.75
C MET A 133 13.95 1.50 0.36
N LYS A 134 14.88 1.84 1.26
CA LYS A 134 16.33 1.93 0.97
C LYS A 134 16.98 0.62 0.55
N ASP A 135 16.51 -0.51 1.09
CA ASP A 135 17.09 -1.82 0.82
C ASP A 135 16.45 -2.52 -0.39
N ALA A 136 15.43 -1.90 -1.00
CA ALA A 136 14.65 -2.49 -2.07
C ALA A 136 15.20 -2.15 -3.45
N SER A 137 15.25 -3.14 -4.32
CA SER A 137 15.71 -2.99 -5.70
C SER A 137 14.54 -2.81 -6.67
N SER A 138 14.38 -1.60 -7.19
CA SER A 138 13.34 -1.27 -8.19
C SER A 138 13.42 -2.15 -9.45
N ALA A 139 14.62 -2.62 -9.83
CA ALA A 139 14.84 -3.41 -11.03
C ALA A 139 14.19 -4.80 -11.00
N SER A 140 13.90 -5.32 -9.81
CA SER A 140 13.30 -6.66 -9.63
C SER A 140 12.13 -6.66 -8.65
N PHE A 141 11.64 -5.50 -8.23
CA PHE A 141 10.59 -5.41 -7.23
C PHE A 141 9.27 -5.92 -7.79
N GLU A 142 8.64 -6.84 -7.07
CA GLU A 142 7.36 -7.43 -7.41
C GLU A 142 6.42 -7.47 -6.20
N ILE A 143 5.15 -7.21 -6.48
CA ILE A 143 4.08 -7.28 -5.49
C ILE A 143 3.54 -8.70 -5.48
N LEU A 144 3.50 -9.28 -4.29
CA LEU A 144 2.76 -10.50 -4.00
C LEU A 144 1.38 -10.08 -3.47
N HIS A 145 0.56 -11.03 -3.05
CA HIS A 145 -0.70 -10.69 -2.40
C HIS A 145 -0.51 -10.46 -0.89
N ASP A 146 -1.56 -10.00 -0.22
CA ASP A 146 -1.61 -9.79 1.24
C ASP A 146 -0.49 -8.86 1.75
N TRP A 147 -0.23 -7.76 1.02
CA TRP A 147 0.80 -6.75 1.36
C TRP A 147 2.25 -7.26 1.38
N TYR A 148 2.49 -8.52 1.01
CA TYR A 148 3.83 -9.02 0.77
C TYR A 148 4.35 -8.51 -0.57
N ALA A 149 5.65 -8.28 -0.61
CA ALA A 149 6.38 -7.95 -1.82
C ALA A 149 7.76 -8.57 -1.73
N LYS A 150 8.45 -8.70 -2.86
CA LYS A 150 9.85 -9.12 -2.84
C LYS A 150 10.64 -8.44 -3.95
N ASP A 151 11.94 -8.48 -3.80
CA ASP A 151 12.85 -8.31 -4.92
C ASP A 151 13.76 -9.55 -5.02
N ARG A 152 14.79 -9.49 -5.85
CA ARG A 152 15.70 -10.64 -6.03
C ARG A 152 16.47 -11.02 -4.74
N TRP A 153 16.58 -10.13 -3.77
CA TRP A 153 17.44 -10.28 -2.58
C TRP A 153 16.67 -10.30 -1.26
N ASN A 154 15.50 -9.67 -1.19
CA ASN A 154 14.77 -9.45 0.04
C ASN A 154 13.28 -9.71 -0.13
N VAL A 155 12.62 -10.01 0.99
CA VAL A 155 11.16 -10.06 1.10
C VAL A 155 10.70 -8.95 2.03
N TYR A 156 9.53 -8.41 1.74
CA TYR A 156 8.93 -7.30 2.45
C TYR A 156 7.49 -7.62 2.84
N PHE A 157 7.05 -7.03 3.95
CA PHE A 157 5.66 -6.95 4.34
C PHE A 157 5.39 -5.53 4.82
N ASP A 158 4.33 -4.88 4.31
CA ASP A 158 3.93 -3.53 4.72
C ASP A 158 5.10 -2.51 4.64
N GLY A 159 5.89 -2.57 3.57
CA GLY A 159 7.05 -1.71 3.35
C GLY A 159 8.29 -2.04 4.19
N LYS A 160 8.22 -3.05 5.07
CA LYS A 160 9.32 -3.44 5.94
C LYS A 160 9.97 -4.73 5.45
N LYS A 161 11.30 -4.75 5.45
CA LYS A 161 12.06 -5.96 5.16
C LYS A 161 11.80 -7.02 6.23
N ILE A 162 11.56 -8.25 5.80
CA ILE A 162 11.50 -9.43 6.66
C ILE A 162 12.91 -10.01 6.72
N GLU A 163 13.51 -9.97 7.91
CA GLU A 163 14.86 -10.51 8.10
C GLU A 163 14.89 -12.03 7.94
N ASP A 164 15.99 -12.53 7.37
CA ASP A 164 16.27 -13.96 7.11
C ASP A 164 15.26 -14.71 6.21
N ALA A 165 14.32 -14.01 5.57
CA ALA A 165 13.39 -14.61 4.61
C ALA A 165 14.10 -14.93 3.28
N SER A 166 13.87 -16.14 2.75
CA SER A 166 14.40 -16.53 1.43
C SER A 166 13.48 -16.05 0.30
N PRO A 167 13.89 -15.07 -0.54
CA PRO A 167 13.04 -14.55 -1.62
C PRO A 167 12.77 -15.58 -2.72
N THR A 168 13.72 -16.52 -2.90
CA THR A 168 13.65 -17.55 -3.95
C THR A 168 12.55 -18.57 -3.66
N ASP A 169 12.37 -18.94 -2.39
CA ASP A 169 11.38 -19.93 -1.95
C ASP A 169 10.13 -19.29 -1.31
N PHE A 170 10.01 -17.95 -1.33
CA PHE A 170 8.92 -17.26 -0.65
C PHE A 170 7.58 -17.44 -1.38
N GLU A 171 6.61 -18.01 -0.68
CA GLU A 171 5.25 -18.28 -1.14
C GLU A 171 4.25 -17.66 -0.15
N VAL A 172 3.33 -16.84 -0.65
CA VAL A 172 2.23 -16.31 0.17
C VAL A 172 1.06 -17.30 0.09
N LEU A 173 0.55 -17.69 1.25
CA LEU A 173 -0.49 -18.72 1.39
C LEU A 173 -1.90 -18.14 1.50
N GLY A 174 -2.01 -16.83 1.74
CA GLY A 174 -3.28 -16.12 1.93
C GLY A 174 -3.58 -15.85 3.41
N ALA A 175 -4.55 -14.96 3.66
CA ALA A 175 -4.94 -14.52 5.00
C ALA A 175 -3.74 -14.04 5.87
N GLY A 176 -2.75 -13.41 5.24
CA GLY A 176 -1.54 -12.91 5.90
C GLY A 176 -0.47 -13.97 6.18
N TYR A 177 -0.73 -15.25 5.90
CA TYR A 177 0.26 -16.30 6.00
C TYR A 177 1.17 -16.34 4.76
N ALA A 178 2.44 -16.59 5.01
CA ALA A 178 3.43 -16.89 3.99
C ALA A 178 4.44 -17.90 4.53
N LYS A 179 5.23 -18.49 3.67
CA LYS A 179 6.33 -19.37 4.07
C LYS A 179 7.50 -19.23 3.12
N ASP A 180 8.66 -19.64 3.59
CA ASP A 180 9.78 -20.03 2.74
C ASP A 180 10.12 -21.51 3.01
N ARG A 181 11.32 -21.95 2.61
CA ARG A 181 11.78 -23.32 2.81
C ARG A 181 11.92 -23.73 4.28
N TRP A 182 12.21 -22.79 5.18
CA TRP A 182 12.58 -23.06 6.58
C TRP A 182 11.64 -22.43 7.59
N ASN A 183 10.85 -21.44 7.18
CA ASN A 183 10.12 -20.56 8.07
C ASN A 183 8.69 -20.37 7.58
N THR A 184 7.77 -20.25 8.53
CA THR A 184 6.42 -19.75 8.28
C THR A 184 6.30 -18.35 8.86
N TYR A 185 5.53 -17.49 8.20
CA TYR A 185 5.33 -16.11 8.53
C TYR A 185 3.84 -15.81 8.66
N TYR A 186 3.50 -14.89 9.57
CA TYR A 186 2.17 -14.32 9.71
C TYR A 186 2.30 -12.80 9.80
N PHE A 187 1.73 -12.08 8.82
CA PHE A 187 1.89 -10.63 8.64
C PHE A 187 3.35 -10.16 8.77
N GLY A 188 4.26 -10.83 8.04
CA GLY A 188 5.69 -10.51 8.02
C GLY A 188 6.48 -10.99 9.24
N HIS A 189 5.82 -11.51 10.27
CA HIS A 189 6.49 -12.04 11.45
C HIS A 189 6.72 -13.53 11.33
N LYS A 190 7.97 -13.96 11.49
CA LYS A 190 8.30 -15.38 11.59
C LYS A 190 7.57 -15.99 12.80
N ILE A 191 6.80 -17.04 12.56
CA ILE A 191 6.12 -17.83 13.58
C ILE A 191 6.84 -19.18 13.70
N ASN A 192 7.30 -19.48 14.90
CA ASN A 192 7.95 -20.77 15.17
C ASN A 192 6.87 -21.84 15.36
N GLU A 193 7.15 -23.06 14.89
CA GLU A 193 6.44 -24.27 15.29
C GLU A 193 6.82 -24.70 16.71
#